data_AF-A0A955UJX6-F1
#
_entry.id   AF-A0A955UJX6-F1
#
_cell.length_a   1.000
_cell.length_b   1.000
_cell.length_c   1.000
_cell.angle_alpha   90.00
_cell.angle_beta   90.00
_cell.angle_gamma   90.00
#
_symmetry.space_group_name_H-M   'P 1'
#
loop_
_entity.id
_entity.type
_entity.pdbx_description
1 polymer ?
#
loop_
_entity_poly.entity_id
_entity_poly.type
_entity_poly.pdbx_seq_one_letter_code
_entity_poly.pdbx_strand_id
1 'polypeptide(L)'
;MSTAFEQASRQLERSTDLDRLEARGTLRIMLKKAGFDAKSIGRSDLQAVIQQLLPEELVARGIARPEHVIEGLVAALAPLEDETDRRQPSEIFRRMIE
;
A
#
# COMPACT_ATOMS: atom_id res chain seq x y z
N MET A 1 12.00 -5.59 3.76
CA MET A 1 10.76 -4.88 3.39
C MET A 1 11.16 -3.55 2.80
N SER A 2 10.43 -3.01 1.82
CA SER A 2 10.74 -1.68 1.29
C SER A 2 10.40 -0.58 2.30
N THR A 3 11.06 0.57 2.18
CA THR A 3 10.79 1.72 3.07
C THR A 3 9.35 2.20 2.91
N ALA A 4 8.84 2.23 1.68
CA ALA A 4 7.46 2.60 1.37
C ALA A 4 6.45 1.68 2.09
N PHE A 5 6.65 0.37 2.05
CA PHE A 5 5.78 -0.58 2.74
C PHE A 5 5.79 -0.40 4.26
N GLU A 6 6.97 -0.22 4.87
CA GLU A 6 7.10 -0.01 6.32
C GLU A 6 6.45 1.31 6.76
N GLN A 7 6.56 2.37 5.95
CA GLN A 7 5.93 3.66 6.22
C GLN A 7 4.40 3.57 6.13
N ALA A 8 3.87 2.97 5.05
CA ALA A 8 2.43 2.76 4.91
C ALA A 8 1.85 1.90 6.03
N SER A 9 2.56 0.84 6.44
CA SER A 9 2.11 -0.03 7.53
C SER A 9 1.96 0.73 8.86
N ARG A 10 2.95 1.57 9.20
CA ARG A 10 2.90 2.40 10.41
C ARG A 10 1.81 3.45 10.33
N GLN A 11 1.61 4.04 9.16
CA GLN A 11 0.59 5.06 8.98
C GLN A 11 -0.82 4.45 9.07
N LEU A 12 -1.02 3.24 8.53
CA LEU A 12 -2.28 2.52 8.64
C LEU A 12 -2.59 2.16 10.11
N GLU A 13 -1.62 1.61 10.84
CA GLU A 13 -1.72 1.36 12.29
C GLU A 13 -2.09 2.63 13.07
N ARG A 14 -1.52 3.79 12.72
CA ARG A 14 -1.82 5.07 13.40
C ARG A 14 -3.18 5.66 13.05
N SER A 15 -3.75 5.30 11.90
CA SER A 15 -4.97 5.93 11.36
C SER A 15 -6.21 5.07 11.58
N THR A 16 -6.06 3.90 12.18
CA THR A 16 -7.11 2.89 12.36
C THR A 16 -6.94 2.19 13.70
N ASP A 17 -7.91 1.37 14.10
CA ASP A 17 -7.80 0.55 15.32
C ASP A 17 -7.05 -0.77 15.08
N LEU A 18 -6.47 -0.97 13.88
CA LEU A 18 -5.71 -2.17 13.55
C LEU A 18 -4.40 -2.20 14.33
N ASP A 19 -4.09 -3.36 14.91
CA ASP A 19 -2.77 -3.55 15.50
C ASP A 19 -1.67 -3.61 14.42
N ARG A 20 -0.42 -3.60 14.87
CA ARG A 20 0.75 -3.65 13.97
C ARG A 20 0.75 -4.87 13.04
N LEU A 21 0.31 -6.03 13.51
CA LEU A 21 0.28 -7.25 12.72
C LEU A 21 -0.85 -7.19 11.68
N GLU A 22 -2.02 -6.70 12.08
CA GLU A 22 -3.20 -6.53 11.23
C GLU A 22 -2.97 -5.49 10.13
N ALA A 23 -2.40 -4.32 10.45
CA ALA A 23 -2.07 -3.29 9.49
C ALA A 23 -1.08 -3.81 8.42
N ARG A 24 0.00 -4.47 8.87
CA ARG A 24 0.99 -5.09 7.97
C ARG A 24 0.39 -6.22 7.15
N GLY A 25 -0.45 -7.05 7.77
CA GLY A 25 -1.12 -8.18 7.12
C GLY A 25 -2.05 -7.72 6.01
N THR A 26 -2.84 -6.68 6.29
CA THR A 26 -3.76 -6.02 5.36
C THR A 26 -3.03 -5.55 4.10
N LEU A 27 -2.01 -4.71 4.26
CA LEU A 27 -1.24 -4.21 3.13
C LEU A 27 -0.56 -5.34 2.37
N ARG A 28 -0.01 -6.35 3.05
CA ARG A 28 0.69 -7.45 2.38
C ARG A 28 -0.24 -8.35 1.57
N ILE A 29 -1.45 -8.61 2.06
CA ILE A 29 -2.46 -9.37 1.31
C ILE A 29 -2.91 -8.58 0.09
N MET A 30 -3.21 -7.30 0.26
CA MET A 30 -3.59 -6.39 -0.83
C MET A 30 -2.50 -6.33 -1.92
N LEU A 31 -1.23 -6.13 -1.54
CA LEU A 31 -0.12 -6.12 -2.48
C LEU A 31 0.03 -7.44 -3.23
N LYS A 32 -0.09 -8.58 -2.53
CA LYS A 32 -0.03 -9.90 -3.16
C LYS A 32 -1.16 -10.11 -4.16
N LYS A 33 -2.38 -9.65 -3.85
CA LYS A 33 -3.53 -9.68 -4.79
C LYS A 33 -3.26 -8.84 -6.05
N ALA A 34 -2.55 -7.72 -5.89
CA ALA A 34 -2.14 -6.83 -6.98
C ALA A 34 -0.85 -7.26 -7.72
N GLY A 35 -0.24 -8.40 -7.34
CA GLY A 35 0.98 -8.90 -7.98
C GLY A 35 2.29 -8.25 -7.50
N PHE A 36 2.26 -7.45 -6.42
CA PHE A 36 3.44 -6.79 -5.88
C PHE A 36 4.04 -7.52 -4.67
N ASP A 37 5.36 -7.39 -4.48
CA ASP A 37 6.06 -7.83 -3.27
C ASP A 37 6.36 -6.65 -2.34
N ALA A 38 5.93 -6.76 -1.08
CA ALA A 38 6.22 -5.81 0.00
C ALA A 38 7.73 -5.58 0.25
N LYS A 39 8.60 -6.48 -0.22
CA LYS A 39 10.06 -6.33 -0.13
C LYS A 39 10.65 -5.41 -1.19
N SER A 40 9.97 -5.22 -2.33
CA SER A 40 10.52 -4.52 -3.49
C SER A 40 9.65 -3.37 -4.02
N ILE A 41 8.39 -3.27 -3.59
CA ILE A 41 7.49 -2.21 -4.08
C ILE A 41 8.02 -0.82 -3.74
N GLY A 42 8.04 0.06 -4.76
CA GLY A 42 8.37 1.47 -4.60
C GLY A 42 7.20 2.31 -4.13
N ARG A 43 7.45 3.62 -4.05
CA ARG A 43 6.48 4.59 -3.55
C ARG A 43 5.31 4.73 -4.51
N SER A 44 5.57 4.95 -5.80
CA SER A 44 4.50 5.27 -6.77
C SER A 44 3.56 4.08 -6.98
N ASP A 45 4.11 2.87 -7.12
CA ASP A 45 3.32 1.65 -7.23
C ASP A 45 2.47 1.43 -5.97
N LEU A 46 3.06 1.57 -4.78
CA LEU A 46 2.33 1.42 -3.52
C LEU A 46 1.20 2.44 -3.40
N GLN A 47 1.43 3.69 -3.79
CA GLN A 47 0.43 4.74 -3.77
C GLN A 47 -0.75 4.40 -4.70
N ALA A 48 -0.48 3.93 -5.92
CA ALA A 48 -1.53 3.53 -6.87
C ALA A 48 -2.36 2.35 -6.33
N VAL A 49 -1.70 1.33 -5.78
CA VAL A 49 -2.40 0.17 -5.20
C VAL A 49 -3.25 0.58 -3.99
N ILE A 50 -2.73 1.43 -3.11
CA ILE A 50 -3.48 1.96 -1.96
C ILE A 50 -4.73 2.69 -2.42
N GLN A 51 -4.62 3.58 -3.41
CA GLN A 51 -5.76 4.35 -3.90
C GLN A 51 -6.83 3.47 -4.58
N GLN A 52 -6.44 2.37 -5.21
CA GLN A 52 -7.37 1.50 -5.95
C GLN A 52 -8.01 0.41 -5.09
N LEU A 53 -7.24 -0.23 -4.21
CA LEU A 53 -7.68 -1.47 -3.55
C LEU A 53 -7.94 -1.33 -2.05
N LEU A 54 -7.25 -0.40 -1.38
CA LEU A 54 -7.35 -0.28 0.07
C LEU A 54 -8.75 0.22 0.55
N PRO A 55 -9.49 1.09 -0.15
CA PRO A 55 -10.81 1.54 0.32
C PRO A 55 -11.78 0.38 0.59
N GLU A 56 -11.90 -0.56 -0.35
CA GLU A 56 -12.78 -1.73 -0.21
C GLU A 56 -12.34 -2.62 0.95
N GLU A 57 -11.03 -2.83 1.09
CA GLU A 57 -10.42 -3.62 2.16
C GLU A 57 -10.62 -2.98 3.56
N LEU A 58 -10.67 -1.64 3.66
CA LEU A 58 -10.95 -0.93 4.91
C LEU A 58 -12.44 -1.04 5.28
N VAL A 59 -13.33 -0.86 4.30
CA VAL A 59 -14.78 -1.00 4.51
C VAL A 59 -15.14 -2.42 4.95
N ALA A 60 -14.57 -3.44 4.31
CA ALA A 60 -14.78 -4.84 4.68
C ALA A 60 -14.32 -5.17 6.11
N ARG A 61 -13.40 -4.38 6.67
CA ARG A 61 -12.92 -4.48 8.06
C ARG A 61 -13.69 -3.61 9.05
N GLY A 62 -14.72 -2.89 8.61
CA GLY A 62 -15.53 -2.01 9.45
C GLY A 62 -14.85 -0.68 9.78
N ILE A 63 -13.79 -0.30 9.06
CA ILE A 63 -13.12 0.99 9.28
C ILE A 63 -13.97 2.10 8.66
N ALA A 64 -14.44 3.01 9.51
CA ALA A 64 -15.19 4.19 9.09
C ALA A 64 -14.28 5.20 8.40
N ARG A 65 -14.83 5.95 7.44
CA ARG A 65 -14.13 7.01 6.69
C ARG A 65 -12.82 6.54 6.03
N PRO A 66 -12.86 5.48 5.19
CA PRO A 66 -11.68 4.97 4.50
C PRO A 66 -10.92 6.05 3.72
N GLU A 67 -11.62 7.02 3.14
CA GLU A 67 -11.04 8.14 2.39
C GLU A 67 -10.02 8.95 3.21
N HIS A 68 -10.32 9.22 4.49
CA HIS A 68 -9.40 9.94 5.38
C HIS A 68 -8.13 9.12 5.67
N VAL A 69 -8.27 7.79 5.77
CA VAL A 69 -7.13 6.88 5.94
C VAL A 69 -6.27 6.86 4.68
N ILE A 70 -6.88 6.82 3.50
CA ILE A 70 -6.17 6.86 2.21
C ILE A 70 -5.40 8.18 2.06
N GLU A 71 -6.04 9.31 2.33
CA GLU A 71 -5.38 10.63 2.27
C GLU A 71 -4.15 10.70 3.18
N GLY A 72 -4.29 10.22 4.42
CA GLY A 72 -3.18 10.15 5.37
C GLY A 72 -2.04 9.24 4.90
N LEU A 73 -2.35 8.11 4.27
CA LEU A 73 -1.36 7.21 3.68
C LEU A 73 -0.61 7.85 2.52
N VAL A 74 -1.33 8.48 1.60
CA VAL A 74 -0.75 9.18 0.44
C VAL A 74 0.18 10.31 0.91
N ALA A 75 -0.27 11.11 1.88
CA ALA A 75 0.54 12.18 2.47
C ALA A 75 1.80 11.64 3.17
N ALA A 76 1.70 10.52 3.89
CA ALA A 76 2.84 9.91 4.56
C ALA A 76 3.88 9.29 3.61
N LEU A 77 3.46 8.91 2.40
CA LEU A 77 4.33 8.37 1.35
C LEU A 77 4.98 9.46 0.50
N ALA A 78 4.33 10.62 0.33
CA ALA A 78 4.81 11.72 -0.50
C ALA A 78 6.30 12.13 -0.30
N PRO A 79 6.87 12.19 0.92
CA PRO A 79 8.26 12.59 1.10
C PRO A 79 9.28 11.49 0.78
N LEU A 80 8.86 10.25 0.49
CA LEU A 80 9.78 9.16 0.18
C LEU A 80 10.33 9.29 -1.25
N GLU A 81 11.61 8.97 -1.43
CA GLU A 81 12.16 8.75 -2.77
C GLU A 81 11.58 7.45 -3.35
N ASP A 82 11.37 7.42 -4.67
CA ASP A 82 10.89 6.19 -5.29
C ASP A 82 12.04 5.20 -5.48
N GLU A 83 12.08 4.16 -4.64
CA GLU A 83 13.12 3.13 -4.71
C GLU A 83 13.08 2.32 -6.02
N THR A 84 11.93 2.28 -6.72
CA THR A 84 11.79 1.59 -8.00
C THR A 84 12.64 2.23 -9.10
N ASP A 85 12.88 3.54 -9.04
CA ASP A 85 13.67 4.26 -10.06
C ASP A 85 15.15 3.80 -10.11
N ARG A 86 15.62 3.10 -9.07
CA ARG A 86 16.97 2.51 -9.01
C ARG A 86 17.04 1.06 -9.52
N ARG A 87 15.91 0.38 -9.75
CA ARG A 87 15.86 -1.00 -10.27
C ARG A 87 15.24 -0.97 -11.67
N GLN A 88 16.05 -1.34 -12.67
CA GLN A 88 15.70 -1.32 -14.09
C GLN A 88 14.32 -1.94 -14.42
N PRO A 89 13.67 -1.48 -15.51
CA PRO A 89 12.28 -1.81 -15.85
C PRO A 89 12.17 -3.23 -16.37
N SER A 90 11.77 -4.16 -15.51
CA SER A 90 11.25 -5.45 -15.92
C SER A 90 9.98 -5.76 -15.15
N GLU A 91 8.88 -5.88 -15.88
CA GLU A 91 7.67 -6.62 -15.53
C GLU A 91 6.72 -6.02 -14.47
N ILE A 92 5.94 -4.97 -14.80
CA ILE A 92 4.76 -4.61 -13.98
C ILE A 92 3.43 -4.58 -14.77
N PHE A 93 3.43 -4.47 -16.09
CA PHE A 93 2.18 -4.51 -16.88
C PHE A 93 2.01 -5.81 -17.66
N ARG A 94 1.60 -6.87 -16.97
CA ARG A 94 0.86 -7.95 -17.63
C ARG A 94 -0.09 -8.64 -16.65
N ARG A 95 -1.35 -8.22 -16.68
CA ARG A 95 -2.54 -9.07 -16.91
C ARG A 95 -3.77 -8.53 -16.16
N MET A 96 -4.47 -7.61 -16.81
CA MET A 96 -5.89 -7.29 -16.56
C MET A 96 -6.64 -7.10 -17.88
N ILE A 97 -6.38 -7.96 -18.87
CA ILE A 97 -7.30 -8.24 -19.97
C ILE A 97 -7.30 -9.76 -20.19
N GLU A 98 -8.52 -10.32 -20.19
CA GLU A 98 -8.96 -11.73 -20.29
C GLU A 98 -8.97 -12.56 -19.00
#